data_AF-A0A8J2WEY4-F1
#
_entry.id   AF-A0A8J2WEY4-F1
#
_cell.length_a   1.000
_cell.length_b   1.000
_cell.length_c   1.000
_cell.angle_alpha   90.00
_cell.angle_beta   90.00
_cell.angle_gamma   90.00
#
_symmetry.space_group_name_H-M   'P 1'
#
loop_
_entity.id
_entity.type
_entity.pdbx_description
1 polymer ?
#
loop_
_entity_poly.entity_id
_entity_poly.type
_entity_poly.pdbx_seq_one_letter_code
_entity_poly.pdbx_strand_id
1 'polypeptide(L)'
;MEKFQKGDPVQFLQVHGRPMKIHVDPAVATVADSPVTMMPWQGHTEILIDRFDVRAHLDYPSEEGWEERQASYERYRILVQNELIGVSEEKFLHQILLEEQFGTVQKFGEEEKKQILAPKKAAIGFTYDDSAPSSSTAASTSHNNPLILPEATEEEESDSDIYLDLSIAVVRLTTEQMHEVNKCALQYGLGRQDFMSLLTRDLDAQESLRIA
;
A
#
# COMPACT_ATOMS: atom_id res chain seq x y z
N MET A 1 7.95 -22.14 5.10
CA MET A 1 7.81 -20.68 4.94
C MET A 1 8.53 -20.31 3.67
N GLU A 2 7.83 -20.40 2.54
CA GLU A 2 8.38 -20.08 1.22
C GLU A 2 8.48 -18.57 1.06
N LYS A 3 9.65 -18.09 0.63
CA LYS A 3 9.91 -16.68 0.36
C LYS A 3 9.38 -16.37 -1.04
N PHE A 4 8.44 -15.44 -1.16
CA PHE A 4 8.07 -14.86 -2.44
C PHE A 4 9.28 -14.08 -2.97
N GLN A 5 9.85 -14.58 -4.06
CA GLN A 5 10.99 -13.95 -4.73
C GLN A 5 10.45 -12.77 -5.55
N LYS A 6 10.69 -11.54 -5.07
CA LYS A 6 10.42 -10.28 -5.77
C LYS A 6 11.07 -10.37 -7.16
N GLY A 7 10.25 -10.35 -8.22
CA GLY A 7 10.71 -10.49 -9.60
C GLY A 7 11.78 -9.45 -9.95
N ASP A 8 12.78 -9.86 -10.72
CA ASP A 8 13.92 -9.04 -11.14
C ASP A 8 13.43 -7.82 -11.96
N PRO A 9 13.74 -6.57 -11.54
CA PRO A 9 13.32 -5.34 -12.22
C PRO A 9 13.93 -5.14 -13.62
N VAL A 10 14.78 -6.06 -14.08
CA VAL A 10 15.45 -6.02 -15.40
C VAL A 10 14.89 -7.05 -16.38
N GLN A 11 13.73 -7.67 -16.10
CA GLN A 11 13.06 -8.56 -17.06
C GLN A 11 12.44 -7.77 -18.23
N PHE A 12 13.25 -7.48 -19.25
CA PHE A 12 12.75 -6.99 -20.52
C PHE A 12 12.24 -8.15 -21.39
N LEU A 13 11.01 -8.04 -21.88
CA LEU A 13 10.47 -8.96 -22.89
C LEU A 13 10.94 -8.54 -24.28
N GLN A 14 11.89 -9.29 -24.86
CA GLN A 14 12.33 -9.07 -26.24
C GLN A 14 11.58 -10.01 -27.18
N VAL A 15 10.68 -9.46 -28.00
CA VAL A 15 9.90 -10.23 -28.98
C VAL A 15 10.62 -10.24 -30.32
N HIS A 16 10.97 -11.43 -30.82
CA HIS A 16 11.53 -11.62 -32.16
C HIS A 16 10.53 -12.37 -33.04
N GLY A 17 10.37 -11.95 -34.30
CA GLY A 17 9.51 -12.60 -35.28
C GLY A 17 10.25 -12.95 -36.56
N ARG A 18 9.74 -13.96 -37.29
CA ARG A 18 10.16 -14.29 -38.65
C ARG A 18 8.91 -14.39 -39.55
N PRO A 19 9.00 -14.01 -40.83
CA PRO A 19 7.90 -14.24 -41.77
C PRO A 19 7.62 -15.74 -41.87
N MET A 20 6.34 -16.11 -41.75
CA MET A 20 5.88 -17.48 -41.98
C MET A 20 4.62 -17.49 -42.82
N LYS A 21 4.40 -18.59 -43.55
CA LYS A 21 3.20 -18.81 -44.33
C LYS A 21 2.28 -19.75 -43.56
N ILE A 22 1.13 -19.23 -43.15
CA ILE A 22 0.10 -20.03 -42.46
C ILE A 22 -0.73 -20.74 -43.54
N HIS A 23 -0.85 -22.05 -43.42
CA HIS A 23 -1.75 -22.85 -44.24
C HIS A 23 -2.90 -23.28 -43.36
N VAL A 24 -4.08 -22.69 -43.57
CA VAL A 24 -5.29 -23.03 -42.83
C VAL A 24 -6.04 -24.07 -43.63
N ASP A 25 -6.31 -25.23 -43.02
CA ASP A 25 -7.19 -26.23 -43.59
C ASP A 25 -8.64 -25.73 -43.54
N PRO A 26 -9.34 -25.60 -44.69
CA PRO A 26 -10.73 -25.15 -44.72
C PRO A 26 -11.67 -25.96 -43.82
N ALA A 27 -11.48 -27.28 -43.70
CA ALA A 27 -12.32 -28.11 -42.85
C ALA A 27 -12.11 -27.76 -41.37
N VAL A 28 -10.86 -27.57 -40.95
CA VAL A 28 -10.52 -27.17 -39.57
C VAL A 28 -11.05 -25.77 -39.27
N ALA A 29 -10.92 -24.82 -40.21
CA ALA A 29 -11.48 -23.47 -40.05
C ALA A 29 -12.99 -23.48 -39.83
N THR A 30 -13.74 -24.24 -40.64
CA THR A 30 -15.20 -24.32 -40.49
C THR A 30 -15.64 -24.96 -39.16
N VAL A 31 -14.86 -25.88 -38.60
CA VAL A 31 -15.15 -26.48 -37.28
C VAL A 31 -14.80 -25.51 -36.15
N ALA A 32 -13.74 -24.72 -36.30
CA ALA A 32 -13.37 -23.67 -35.35
C ALA A 32 -14.45 -22.59 -35.24
N ASP A 33 -15.06 -22.19 -36.37
CA ASP A 33 -16.15 -21.21 -36.42
C ASP A 33 -17.53 -21.79 -36.03
N SER A 34 -17.60 -23.05 -35.60
CA SER A 34 -18.88 -23.68 -35.28
C SER A 34 -19.50 -23.13 -33.99
N PRO A 35 -20.84 -23.08 -33.87
CA PRO A 35 -21.53 -22.64 -32.65
C PRO A 35 -21.25 -23.49 -31.39
N VAL A 36 -20.61 -24.65 -31.56
CA VAL A 36 -20.17 -25.51 -30.45
C VAL A 36 -18.84 -25.03 -29.88
N THR A 37 -18.00 -24.41 -30.70
CA THR A 37 -16.68 -23.86 -30.32
C THR A 37 -16.74 -22.38 -29.98
N MET A 38 -17.61 -21.65 -30.65
CA MET A 38 -17.81 -20.22 -30.42
C MET A 38 -18.87 -19.97 -29.34
N MET A 39 -18.63 -19.00 -28.48
CA MET A 39 -19.58 -18.50 -27.48
C MET A 39 -19.61 -16.97 -27.45
N PRO A 40 -20.72 -16.33 -27.06
CA PRO A 40 -20.75 -14.89 -26.86
C PRO A 40 -19.81 -14.48 -25.72
N TRP A 41 -19.06 -13.40 -25.92
CA TRP A 41 -18.22 -12.84 -24.87
C TRP A 41 -19.08 -12.18 -23.79
N GLN A 42 -18.67 -12.33 -22.53
CA GLN A 42 -19.36 -11.72 -21.39
C GLN A 42 -19.37 -10.18 -21.52
N GLY A 43 -20.53 -9.55 -21.30
CA GLY A 43 -20.72 -8.10 -21.44
C GLY A 43 -20.93 -7.60 -22.87
N HIS A 44 -20.55 -8.37 -23.89
CA HIS A 44 -20.71 -7.99 -25.30
C HIS A 44 -21.12 -9.20 -26.17
N THR A 45 -22.41 -9.51 -26.18
CA THR A 45 -22.98 -10.70 -26.86
C THR A 45 -22.80 -10.72 -28.38
N GLU A 46 -22.55 -9.57 -28.99
CA GLU A 46 -22.27 -9.43 -30.43
C GLU A 46 -20.87 -9.93 -30.82
N ILE A 47 -19.97 -10.07 -29.85
CA ILE A 47 -18.59 -10.53 -30.06
C ILE A 47 -18.53 -12.01 -29.69
N LEU A 48 -18.23 -12.86 -30.67
CA LEU A 48 -18.01 -14.28 -30.45
C LEU A 48 -16.53 -14.55 -30.15
N ILE A 49 -16.28 -15.37 -29.13
CA ILE A 49 -14.95 -15.85 -28.73
C ILE A 49 -14.94 -17.39 -28.71
N ASP A 50 -13.77 -17.98 -28.90
CA ASP A 50 -13.59 -19.42 -28.70
C ASP A 50 -13.85 -19.76 -27.23
N ARG A 51 -14.56 -20.86 -26.95
CA ARG A 51 -14.82 -21.34 -25.59
C ARG A 51 -13.55 -21.67 -24.79
N PHE A 52 -12.42 -21.88 -25.48
CA PHE A 52 -11.11 -22.09 -24.87
C PHE A 52 -10.26 -20.81 -24.81
N ASP A 53 -10.78 -19.69 -25.33
CA ASP A 53 -10.15 -18.39 -25.15
C ASP A 53 -10.09 -18.06 -23.64
N VAL A 54 -8.96 -17.54 -23.18
CA VAL A 54 -8.77 -17.18 -21.76
C VAL A 54 -9.84 -16.19 -21.30
N ARG A 55 -10.33 -15.34 -22.21
CA ARG A 55 -11.41 -14.38 -21.93
C ARG A 55 -12.73 -15.04 -21.55
N ALA A 56 -12.98 -16.29 -21.94
CA ALA A 56 -14.17 -17.02 -21.50
C ALA A 56 -14.17 -17.34 -20.00
N HIS A 57 -12.99 -17.30 -19.37
CA HIS A 57 -12.79 -17.51 -17.93
C HIS A 57 -12.62 -16.20 -17.15
N LEU A 58 -12.66 -15.05 -17.84
CA LEU A 58 -12.71 -13.77 -17.15
C LEU A 58 -14.15 -13.55 -16.69
N ASP A 59 -14.34 -13.55 -15.38
CA ASP A 59 -15.64 -13.21 -14.79
C ASP A 59 -15.94 -11.74 -15.09
N TYR A 60 -17.12 -11.47 -15.67
CA TYR A 60 -17.66 -10.12 -15.69
C TYR A 60 -17.83 -9.68 -14.24
N PRO A 61 -17.27 -8.53 -13.81
CA PRO A 61 -17.42 -8.10 -12.44
C PRO A 61 -18.91 -7.98 -12.13
N SER A 62 -19.37 -8.80 -11.19
CA SER A 62 -20.69 -8.66 -10.59
C SER A 62 -20.88 -7.19 -10.19
N GLU A 63 -22.08 -6.65 -10.42
CA GLU A 63 -22.60 -5.39 -9.85
C GLU A 63 -21.90 -5.09 -8.52
N GLU A 64 -21.20 -3.94 -8.44
CA GLU A 64 -20.29 -3.48 -7.39
C GLU A 64 -20.42 -4.26 -6.07
N GLY A 65 -19.80 -5.45 -6.05
CA GLY A 65 -19.90 -6.35 -4.92
C GLY A 65 -19.22 -5.73 -3.70
N TRP A 66 -19.61 -6.19 -2.51
CA TRP A 66 -18.91 -5.82 -1.28
C TRP A 66 -17.40 -6.06 -1.38
N GLU A 67 -16.98 -7.10 -2.10
CA GLU A 67 -15.57 -7.42 -2.37
C GLU A 67 -14.86 -6.32 -3.18
N GLU A 68 -15.49 -5.77 -4.22
CA GLU A 68 -14.88 -4.69 -5.01
C GLU A 68 -14.83 -3.37 -4.21
N ARG A 69 -15.80 -3.13 -3.33
CA ARG A 69 -15.78 -1.98 -2.41
C ARG A 69 -14.68 -2.12 -1.37
N GLN A 70 -14.44 -3.34 -0.85
CA GLN A 70 -13.31 -3.63 0.04
C GLN A 70 -11.97 -3.50 -0.70
N ALA A 71 -11.89 -4.01 -1.93
CA ALA A 71 -10.68 -3.88 -2.75
C ALA A 71 -10.39 -2.41 -3.09
N SER A 72 -11.42 -1.63 -3.39
CA SER A 72 -11.32 -0.19 -3.61
C SER A 72 -10.81 0.53 -2.36
N TYR A 73 -11.31 0.17 -1.17
CA TYR A 73 -10.75 0.68 0.08
C TYR A 73 -9.25 0.39 0.21
N GLU A 74 -8.81 -0.85 0.02
CA GLU A 74 -7.39 -1.20 0.15
C GLU A 74 -6.51 -0.49 -0.90
N ARG A 75 -6.99 -0.39 -2.15
CA ARG A 75 -6.28 0.29 -3.24
C ARG A 75 -6.13 1.79 -2.99
N TYR A 76 -7.17 2.44 -2.47
CA TYR A 76 -7.28 3.90 -2.43
C TYR A 76 -7.15 4.51 -1.03
N ARG A 77 -6.93 3.70 0.02
CA ARG A 77 -6.83 4.17 1.42
C ARG A 77 -5.90 5.35 1.59
N ILE A 78 -4.68 5.24 1.07
CA ILE A 78 -3.63 6.27 1.20
C ILE A 78 -4.01 7.54 0.43
N LEU A 79 -4.62 7.40 -0.76
CA LEU A 79 -5.03 8.56 -1.56
C LEU A 79 -6.12 9.37 -0.86
N VAL A 80 -7.14 8.69 -0.31
CA VAL A 80 -8.19 9.34 0.49
C VAL A 80 -7.60 10.04 1.72
N GLN A 81 -6.61 9.42 2.38
CA GLN A 81 -5.92 10.01 3.53
C GLN A 81 -5.10 11.25 3.14
N ASN A 82 -4.31 11.16 2.09
CA ASN A 82 -3.48 12.26 1.59
C ASN A 82 -4.33 13.47 1.17
N GLU A 83 -5.43 13.22 0.47
CA GLU A 83 -6.37 14.26 0.03
C GLU A 83 -6.99 15.01 1.21
N LEU A 84 -7.34 14.30 2.28
CA LEU A 84 -7.88 14.91 3.50
C LEU A 84 -6.83 15.70 4.29
N ILE A 85 -5.59 15.20 4.35
CA ILE A 85 -4.48 15.85 5.07
C ILE A 85 -3.89 17.01 4.24
N GLY A 86 -4.25 17.13 2.96
CA GLY A 86 -3.75 18.16 2.05
C GLY A 86 -2.35 17.87 1.52
N VAL A 87 -1.91 16.62 1.56
CA VAL A 87 -0.63 16.19 0.99
C VAL A 87 -0.79 16.06 -0.53
N SER A 88 -0.11 16.94 -1.28
CA SER A 88 -0.08 16.85 -2.74
C SER A 88 0.64 15.58 -3.20
N GLU A 89 0.23 15.03 -4.34
CA GLU A 89 0.89 13.89 -4.97
C GLU A 89 2.39 14.14 -5.20
N GLU A 90 2.78 15.33 -5.65
CA GLU A 90 4.19 15.69 -5.89
C GLU A 90 5.04 15.53 -4.61
N LYS A 91 4.58 16.12 -3.50
CA LYS A 91 5.23 15.98 -2.19
C LYS A 91 5.32 14.51 -1.74
N PHE A 92 4.24 13.74 -1.92
CA PHE A 92 4.21 12.32 -1.52
C PHE A 92 5.16 11.46 -2.36
N LEU A 93 5.20 11.66 -3.69
CA LEU A 93 6.11 10.96 -4.59
C LEU A 93 7.58 11.35 -4.33
N HIS A 94 7.84 12.62 -4.03
CA HIS A 94 9.18 13.06 -3.65
C HIS A 94 9.66 12.37 -2.37
N GLN A 95 8.79 12.22 -1.37
CA GLN A 95 9.10 11.47 -0.16
C GLN A 95 9.42 9.99 -0.46
N ILE A 96 8.62 9.33 -1.29
CA ILE A 96 8.89 7.94 -1.72
C ILE A 96 10.28 7.83 -2.35
N LEU A 97 10.63 8.75 -3.25
CA LEU A 97 11.93 8.78 -3.90
C LEU A 97 13.08 8.86 -2.88
N LEU A 98 12.95 9.74 -1.87
CA LEU A 98 13.95 9.88 -0.82
C LEU A 98 14.07 8.60 0.02
N GLU A 99 12.95 8.00 0.41
CA GLU A 99 12.95 6.76 1.18
C GLU A 99 13.51 5.56 0.41
N GLU A 100 13.30 5.49 -0.91
CA GLU A 100 13.89 4.44 -1.74
C GLU A 100 15.41 4.59 -1.88
N GLN A 101 15.91 5.82 -1.98
CA GLN A 101 17.34 6.11 -2.13
C GLN A 101 18.11 6.01 -0.82
N PHE A 102 17.52 6.46 0.29
CA PHE A 102 18.23 6.65 1.56
C PHE A 102 17.66 5.79 2.71
N GLY A 103 16.58 5.06 2.47
CA GLY A 103 15.82 4.34 3.50
C GLY A 103 14.86 5.25 4.27
N THR A 104 13.91 4.64 4.98
CA THR A 104 12.94 5.37 5.80
C THR A 104 13.65 6.17 6.89
N VAL A 105 13.51 7.49 6.86
CA VAL A 105 14.02 8.37 7.92
C VAL A 105 13.06 8.29 9.10
N GLN A 106 13.24 7.27 9.95
CA GLN A 106 12.59 7.26 11.26
C GLN A 106 13.08 8.50 12.03
N LYS A 107 12.23 9.50 12.23
CA LYS A 107 12.52 10.56 13.21
C LYS A 107 12.40 9.95 14.59
N PHE A 108 13.47 9.29 15.02
CA PHE A 108 13.75 9.12 16.42
C PHE A 108 13.69 10.51 17.06
N GLY A 109 12.90 10.66 18.13
CA GLY A 109 12.91 11.90 18.92
C GLY A 109 14.34 12.26 19.30
N GLU A 110 14.65 13.54 19.60
CA GLU A 110 16.03 13.93 19.95
C GLU A 110 16.64 13.07 21.08
N GLU A 111 15.81 12.52 21.97
CA GLU A 111 16.20 11.53 22.99
C GLU A 111 16.54 10.16 22.41
N GLU A 112 15.78 9.65 21.44
CA GLU A 112 16.06 8.38 20.77
C GLU A 112 17.26 8.46 19.83
N LYS A 113 17.50 9.61 19.17
CA LYS A 113 18.75 9.85 18.43
C LYS A 113 19.96 9.73 19.37
N LYS A 114 19.88 10.31 20.58
CA LYS A 114 20.93 10.16 21.60
C LYS A 114 21.09 8.70 22.05
N GLN A 115 20.00 7.93 22.20
CA GLN A 115 20.03 6.51 22.57
C GLN A 115 20.59 5.60 21.46
N ILE A 116 20.35 5.90 20.18
CA ILE A 116 20.85 5.10 19.03
C ILE A 116 22.29 5.46 18.67
N LEU A 117 22.70 6.71 18.91
CA LEU A 117 24.09 7.14 18.79
C LEU A 117 24.94 6.69 20.01
N ALA A 118 24.32 6.39 21.16
CA ALA A 118 25.01 5.89 22.35
C ALA A 118 25.80 4.58 22.13
N PRO A 119 25.27 3.51 21.49
CA PRO A 119 26.04 2.29 21.22
C PRO A 119 27.12 2.45 20.13
N LYS A 120 27.08 3.53 19.33
CA LYS A 120 28.12 3.85 18.33
C LYS A 120 29.26 4.71 18.88
N LYS A 121 29.15 5.20 20.13
CA LYS A 121 30.31 5.71 20.88
C LYS A 121 31.06 4.53 21.50
N ALA A 122 31.71 3.74 20.66
CA ALA A 122 32.75 2.83 21.12
C ALA A 122 33.93 3.68 21.64
N ALA A 123 33.90 4.04 22.92
CA ALA A 123 35.09 4.49 23.60
C ALA A 123 36.04 3.29 23.69
N ILE A 124 37.19 3.37 23.02
CA ILE A 124 38.27 2.39 23.17
C ILE A 124 38.79 2.53 24.61
N GLY A 125 38.24 1.73 25.52
CA GLY A 125 38.62 1.73 26.93
C GLY A 125 39.94 1.01 27.13
N PHE A 126 41.01 1.76 27.37
CA PHE A 126 42.20 1.23 28.02
C PHE A 126 41.92 1.15 29.52
N THR A 127 41.88 -0.06 30.08
CA THR A 127 41.73 -0.28 31.53
C THR A 127 43.10 -0.50 32.16
N TYR A 128 43.47 0.33 33.13
CA TYR A 128 44.52 0.00 34.10
C TYR A 128 43.88 -0.74 35.29
N ASP A 129 44.65 -1.67 35.83
CA ASP A 129 44.27 -2.69 36.81
C ASP A 129 43.95 -2.10 38.20
N ASP A 130 42.87 -1.31 38.35
CA ASP A 130 42.27 -1.01 39.66
C ASP A 130 40.88 -0.31 39.58
N SER A 131 39.79 -1.00 39.19
CA SER A 131 38.41 -0.66 39.64
C SER A 131 37.35 -1.66 39.17
N ALA A 132 36.51 -2.11 40.11
CA ALA A 132 35.44 -3.10 39.93
C ALA A 132 34.20 -2.55 39.19
N PRO A 133 33.43 -3.39 38.47
CA PRO A 133 32.26 -2.95 37.70
C PRO A 133 30.98 -2.91 38.56
N SER A 134 30.25 -1.80 38.52
CA SER A 134 28.87 -1.72 39.02
C SER A 134 27.88 -2.10 37.91
N SER A 135 27.01 -3.05 38.23
CA SER A 135 25.86 -3.44 37.41
C SER A 135 24.74 -2.41 37.55
N SER A 136 24.01 -2.15 36.46
CA SER A 136 22.63 -1.69 36.58
C SER A 136 21.79 -2.19 35.41
N THR A 137 20.67 -2.75 35.83
CA THR A 137 19.60 -3.50 35.17
C THR A 137 18.66 -2.66 34.29
N ALA A 138 17.88 -3.40 33.51
CA ALA A 138 16.97 -3.03 32.43
C ALA A 138 15.69 -2.24 32.79
N ALA A 139 15.00 -1.82 31.71
CA ALA A 139 13.62 -1.35 31.50
C ALA A 139 13.62 0.09 30.93
N SER A 140 12.85 0.50 29.91
CA SER A 140 11.44 0.19 29.65
C SER A 140 11.00 0.67 28.24
N THR A 141 9.97 0.01 27.71
CA THR A 141 8.77 0.55 27.02
C THR A 141 8.88 1.28 25.67
N SER A 142 8.31 0.63 24.66
CA SER A 142 7.97 1.15 23.34
C SER A 142 6.69 1.99 23.42
N HIS A 143 6.73 3.22 22.89
CA HIS A 143 5.57 4.11 22.81
C HIS A 143 5.41 4.66 21.39
N ASN A 144 4.46 4.08 20.64
CA ASN A 144 3.87 4.70 19.46
C ASN A 144 2.92 5.81 19.92
N ASN A 145 3.19 7.05 19.55
CA ASN A 145 2.37 8.20 19.91
C ASN A 145 1.63 8.73 18.67
N PRO A 146 0.28 8.70 18.62
CA PRO A 146 -0.46 9.21 17.48
C PRO A 146 -0.52 10.75 17.53
N LEU A 147 -0.05 11.39 16.45
CA LEU A 147 0.03 12.84 16.34
C LEU A 147 -1.35 13.50 16.14
N ILE A 148 -1.44 14.70 16.70
CA ILE A 148 -2.55 15.64 16.62
C ILE A 148 -2.39 16.40 15.29
N LEU A 149 -3.51 16.69 14.62
CA LEU A 149 -3.56 17.55 13.44
C LEU A 149 -2.83 18.88 13.76
N PRO A 150 -1.72 19.24 13.10
CA PRO A 150 -1.02 20.46 13.43
C PRO A 150 -1.86 21.65 12.99
N GLU A 151 -2.11 22.54 13.94
CA GLU A 151 -2.56 23.90 13.66
C GLU A 151 -1.42 24.59 12.90
N ALA A 152 -1.74 25.19 11.75
CA ALA A 152 -0.77 25.83 10.87
C ALA A 152 0.02 26.91 11.62
N THR A 153 1.24 26.56 12.03
CA THR A 153 2.25 27.51 12.50
C THR A 153 3.33 27.55 11.44
N GLU A 154 3.59 28.77 10.95
CA GLU A 154 4.54 29.08 9.88
C GLU A 154 5.98 28.85 10.38
N GLU A 155 6.41 27.59 10.43
CA GLU A 155 7.81 27.21 10.59
C GLU A 155 8.24 26.44 9.34
N GLU A 156 9.40 26.84 8.80
CA GLU A 156 9.97 26.43 7.50
C GLU A 156 9.62 24.98 7.11
N GLU A 157 8.76 24.83 6.09
CA GLU A 157 8.31 23.54 5.54
C GLU A 157 9.54 22.78 4.97
N SER A 158 10.21 22.00 5.80
CA SER A 158 11.19 21.01 5.34
C SER A 158 10.41 19.92 4.61
N ASP A 159 10.55 19.82 3.28
CA ASP A 159 9.86 18.84 2.41
C ASP A 159 10.05 17.35 2.82
N SER A 160 10.87 17.09 3.85
CA SER A 160 11.17 15.79 4.44
C SER A 160 10.26 15.36 5.60
N ASP A 161 9.20 16.11 5.90
CA ASP A 161 8.41 15.95 7.13
C ASP A 161 7.11 15.15 6.96
N ILE A 162 6.84 14.68 5.75
CA ILE A 162 5.67 13.86 5.44
C ILE A 162 6.03 12.39 5.69
N TYR A 163 5.38 11.76 6.68
CA TYR A 163 5.55 10.32 6.90
C TYR A 163 4.65 9.54 5.95
N LEU A 164 5.21 8.53 5.27
CA LEU A 164 4.47 7.64 4.38
C LEU A 164 3.31 6.89 5.09
N ASP A 165 3.36 6.79 6.42
CA ASP A 165 2.36 6.11 7.27
C ASP A 165 1.52 7.10 8.12
N LEU A 166 1.21 8.27 7.57
CA LEU A 166 0.26 9.22 8.18
C LEU A 166 -1.16 8.64 8.17
N SER A 167 -1.49 7.85 9.18
CA SER A 167 -2.85 7.38 9.41
C SER A 167 -3.73 8.48 10.00
N ILE A 168 -4.95 8.60 9.48
CA ILE A 168 -5.97 9.47 10.07
C ILE A 168 -6.29 8.94 11.47
N ALA A 169 -6.19 9.81 12.49
CA ALA A 169 -6.57 9.48 13.86
C ALA A 169 -8.11 9.40 13.99
N VAL A 170 -8.68 8.25 13.62
CA VAL A 170 -10.14 8.00 13.61
C VAL A 170 -10.83 8.43 14.91
N VAL A 171 -10.22 8.16 16.05
CA VAL A 171 -10.77 8.46 17.39
C VAL A 171 -10.86 9.96 17.67
N ARG A 172 -10.12 10.80 16.93
CA ARG A 172 -10.06 12.25 17.10
C ARG A 172 -10.88 13.03 16.06
N LEU A 173 -11.49 12.35 15.10
CA LEU A 173 -12.30 13.01 14.08
C LEU A 173 -13.63 13.50 14.65
N THR A 174 -14.02 14.71 14.27
CA THR A 174 -15.39 15.19 14.45
C THR A 174 -16.35 14.49 13.49
N THR A 175 -17.64 14.49 13.82
CA THR A 175 -18.68 13.91 12.93
C THR A 175 -18.66 14.54 11.54
N GLU A 176 -18.40 15.84 11.45
CA GLU A 176 -18.31 16.56 10.18
C GLU A 176 -17.12 16.08 9.34
N GLN A 177 -15.94 15.94 9.95
CA GLN A 177 -14.76 15.40 9.28
C GLN A 177 -14.96 13.95 8.83
N MET A 178 -15.60 13.11 9.65
CA MET A 178 -15.96 11.74 9.24
C MET A 178 -16.86 11.70 8.00
N HIS A 179 -17.80 12.65 7.89
CA HIS A 179 -18.64 12.79 6.70
C HIS A 179 -17.82 13.25 5.48
N GLU A 180 -16.88 14.16 5.68
CA GLU A 180 -15.98 14.63 4.63
C GLU A 180 -15.08 13.52 4.10
N VAL A 181 -14.50 12.71 4.99
CA VAL A 181 -13.69 11.53 4.61
C VAL A 181 -14.51 10.56 3.76
N ASN A 182 -15.72 10.22 4.22
CA ASN A 182 -16.60 9.32 3.47
C ASN A 182 -17.05 9.93 2.13
N LYS A 183 -17.22 11.26 2.06
CA LYS A 183 -17.56 11.96 0.81
C LYS A 183 -16.41 11.91 -0.18
N CYS A 184 -15.17 12.12 0.27
CA CYS A 184 -13.96 11.94 -0.54
C CYS A 184 -13.88 10.51 -1.08
N ALA A 185 -14.09 9.51 -0.22
CA ALA A 185 -14.06 8.10 -0.60
C ALA A 185 -15.04 7.68 -1.71
N LEU A 186 -16.15 8.42 -1.91
CA LEU A 186 -17.12 8.12 -2.97
C LEU A 186 -16.51 8.16 -4.38
N GLN A 187 -15.52 9.04 -4.62
CA GLN A 187 -14.88 9.14 -5.94
C GLN A 187 -13.97 7.94 -6.25
N TYR A 188 -13.67 7.14 -5.24
CA TYR A 188 -12.82 5.95 -5.32
C TYR A 188 -13.63 4.64 -5.32
N GLY A 189 -14.95 4.69 -5.54
CA GLY A 189 -15.80 3.49 -5.63
C GLY A 189 -16.23 2.93 -4.27
N LEU A 190 -16.06 3.68 -3.19
CA LEU A 190 -16.61 3.32 -1.88
C LEU A 190 -18.02 3.86 -1.70
N GLY A 191 -18.82 3.23 -0.84
CA GLY A 191 -20.11 3.78 -0.44
C GLY A 191 -20.03 4.77 0.72
N ARG A 192 -21.20 5.37 1.02
CA ARG A 192 -21.36 6.55 1.91
C ARG A 192 -20.81 6.40 3.34
N GLN A 193 -20.56 5.18 3.82
CA GLN A 193 -20.06 4.92 5.17
C GLN A 193 -18.90 3.92 5.17
N ASP A 194 -18.46 3.47 4.00
CA ASP A 194 -17.55 2.33 3.91
C ASP A 194 -16.17 2.69 4.43
N PHE A 195 -15.66 3.87 4.07
CA PHE A 195 -14.30 4.24 4.41
C PHE A 195 -14.10 4.28 5.93
N MET A 196 -14.98 4.96 6.65
CA MET A 196 -14.89 5.02 8.12
C MET A 196 -15.16 3.67 8.79
N SER A 197 -16.06 2.85 8.21
CA SER A 197 -16.35 1.50 8.72
C SER A 197 -15.13 0.57 8.59
N LEU A 198 -14.51 0.55 7.40
CA LEU A 198 -13.34 -0.28 7.09
C LEU A 198 -12.09 0.21 7.83
N LEU A 199 -11.91 1.52 7.98
CA LEU A 199 -10.79 2.08 8.74
C LEU A 199 -10.89 1.77 10.23
N THR A 200 -12.10 1.80 10.80
CA THR A 200 -12.33 1.34 12.20
C THR A 200 -12.01 -0.15 12.35
N ARG A 201 -12.47 -0.97 11.39
CA ARG A 201 -12.19 -2.41 11.39
C ARG A 201 -10.69 -2.72 11.31
N ASP A 202 -9.93 -1.98 10.50
CA ASP A 202 -8.46 -2.10 10.42
C ASP A 202 -7.80 -1.77 11.76
N LEU A 203 -8.24 -0.70 12.43
CA LEU A 203 -7.73 -0.31 13.75
C LEU A 203 -8.01 -1.38 14.81
N ASP A 204 -9.23 -1.90 14.87
CA ASP A 204 -9.61 -2.96 15.80
C ASP A 204 -8.79 -4.25 15.57
N ALA A 205 -8.53 -4.59 14.30
CA ALA A 205 -7.71 -5.73 13.92
C ALA A 205 -6.24 -5.53 14.33
N GLN A 206 -5.69 -4.33 14.13
CA GLN A 206 -4.34 -3.97 14.58
C GLN A 206 -4.20 -4.02 16.11
N GLU A 207 -5.20 -3.50 16.84
CA GLU A 207 -5.21 -3.55 18.31
C GLU A 207 -5.29 -5.00 18.81
N SER A 208 -6.13 -5.83 18.19
CA SER A 208 -6.25 -7.26 18.51
C SER A 208 -4.92 -8.00 18.33
N LEU A 209 -4.17 -7.71 17.26
CA LEU A 209 -2.85 -8.29 17.01
C LEU A 209 -1.78 -7.81 18.00
N ARG A 210 -1.92 -6.59 18.52
CA ARG A 210 -0.98 -6.03 19.51
C ARG A 210 -1.13 -6.67 20.89
N ILE A 211 -2.33 -7.14 21.22
CA ILE A 211 -2.66 -7.72 22.52
C ILE A 211 -2.44 -9.24 22.56
N ALA A 212 -2.39 -9.90 21.40
CA ALA A 212 -2.12 -11.33 21.24
C ALA A 212 -0.62 -11.69 21.41
#